data_AF-A0A4Q4BRS8-F1
#
_entry.id   AF-A0A4Q4BRS8-F1
#
_cell.length_a   1.000
_cell.length_b   1.000
_cell.length_c   1.000
_cell.angle_alpha   90.00
_cell.angle_beta   90.00
_cell.angle_gamma   90.00
#
_symmetry.space_group_name_H-M   'P 1'
#
loop_
_entity.id
_entity.type
_entity.pdbx_description
1 polymer ?
#
loop_
_entity_poly.entity_id
_entity_poly.type
_entity_poly.pdbx_seq_one_letter_code
_entity_poly.pdbx_strand_id
1 'polypeptide(L)'
;MATSIPAANSTTLTDATPLPRVPAKLADLVIEKWDPKALPKLDVLFASLPTGASAEALARVPKTVKIVDIGGDHRYAEGWAYGLADVWPDRIVGQTRIANPGCFPAATLTALAPLLANR
;
A
#
# COMPACT_ATOMS: atom_id res chain seq x y z
N MET A 1 27.21 -5.89 -31.37
CA MET A 1 25.83 -5.40 -31.58
C MET A 1 24.95 -6.03 -30.50
N ALA A 2 24.72 -5.32 -29.40
CA ALA A 2 23.78 -5.76 -28.37
C ALA A 2 22.41 -5.24 -28.77
N THR A 3 21.54 -6.12 -29.24
CA THR A 3 20.14 -5.80 -29.50
C THR A 3 19.44 -5.57 -28.17
N SER A 4 19.10 -4.32 -27.87
CA SER A 4 18.25 -3.95 -26.75
C SER A 4 16.90 -4.63 -26.89
N ILE A 5 16.57 -5.52 -25.96
CA ILE A 5 15.19 -6.00 -25.80
C ILE A 5 14.39 -4.79 -25.32
N PRO A 6 13.33 -4.36 -26.03
CA PRO A 6 12.47 -3.29 -25.51
C PRO A 6 11.86 -3.80 -24.20
N ALA A 7 12.07 -3.07 -23.11
CA ALA A 7 11.40 -3.35 -21.86
C ALA A 7 9.89 -3.21 -22.09
N ALA A 8 9.17 -4.32 -22.11
CA ALA A 8 7.72 -4.27 -22.10
C ALA A 8 7.30 -3.52 -20.82
N ASN A 9 6.61 -2.39 -20.97
CA ASN A 9 6.15 -1.57 -19.83
C ASN A 9 5.04 -2.24 -19.01
N SER A 10 4.56 -3.40 -19.47
CA SER A 10 3.47 -4.18 -18.93
C SER A 10 3.66 -5.66 -19.22
N THR A 11 3.34 -6.54 -18.27
CA THR A 11 3.41 -8.00 -18.41
C THR A 11 2.22 -8.61 -17.68
N THR A 12 1.49 -9.55 -18.28
CA THR A 12 0.40 -10.25 -17.57
C THR A 12 0.99 -11.17 -16.49
N LEU A 13 0.22 -11.49 -15.45
CA LEU A 13 0.68 -12.43 -14.42
C LEU A 13 1.03 -13.82 -14.97
N THR A 14 0.53 -14.19 -16.15
CA THR A 14 0.88 -15.41 -16.88
C THR A 14 2.17 -15.31 -17.70
N ASP A 15 2.56 -14.10 -18.12
CA ASP A 15 3.78 -13.85 -18.91
C ASP A 15 5.02 -13.63 -18.04
N ALA A 16 4.82 -13.23 -16.78
CA ALA A 16 5.87 -13.23 -15.75
C ALA A 16 6.22 -14.69 -15.39
N THR A 17 7.45 -14.95 -14.89
CA THR A 17 7.88 -16.27 -14.38
C THR A 17 6.72 -16.96 -13.66
N PRO A 18 6.34 -18.21 -14.02
CA PRO A 18 5.13 -18.84 -13.52
C PRO A 18 5.04 -18.67 -12.01
N LEU A 19 4.01 -17.98 -11.54
CA LEU A 19 3.75 -17.81 -10.12
C LEU A 19 2.77 -18.93 -9.71
N PRO A 20 3.26 -20.12 -9.30
CA PRO A 20 2.44 -21.33 -9.14
C PRO A 20 1.33 -21.23 -8.10
N ARG A 21 1.28 -20.12 -7.36
CA ARG A 21 0.29 -19.86 -6.30
C ARG A 21 -0.67 -18.72 -6.62
N VAL A 22 -0.59 -18.11 -7.81
CA VAL A 22 -1.55 -17.08 -8.21
C VAL A 22 -2.87 -17.77 -8.61
N PRO A 23 -4.00 -17.44 -7.96
CA PRO A 23 -5.29 -17.98 -8.35
C PRO A 23 -5.62 -17.63 -9.81
N ALA A 24 -6.25 -18.54 -10.55
CA ALA A 24 -6.64 -18.32 -11.95
C ALA A 24 -7.44 -17.02 -12.17
N LYS A 25 -8.23 -16.60 -11.16
CA LYS A 25 -9.00 -15.34 -11.19
C LYS A 25 -8.15 -14.08 -11.29
N LEU A 26 -6.86 -14.15 -10.98
CA LEU A 26 -5.93 -13.03 -11.06
C LEU A 26 -5.04 -13.12 -12.30
N ALA A 27 -5.09 -14.22 -13.08
CA ALA A 27 -4.17 -14.48 -14.18
C ALA A 27 -4.15 -13.35 -15.23
N ASP A 28 -5.30 -12.73 -15.48
CA ASP A 28 -5.47 -11.68 -16.48
C ASP A 28 -5.05 -10.30 -16.00
N LEU A 29 -4.63 -10.14 -14.74
CA LEU A 29 -4.14 -8.85 -14.26
C LEU A 29 -2.77 -8.53 -14.86
N VAL A 30 -2.58 -7.26 -15.16
CA VAL A 30 -1.36 -6.72 -15.76
C VAL A 30 -0.50 -6.13 -14.65
N ILE A 31 0.77 -6.55 -14.61
CA ILE A 31 1.82 -5.88 -13.84
C ILE A 31 2.39 -4.78 -14.73
N GLU A 32 2.29 -3.54 -14.28
CA GLU A 32 2.87 -2.39 -14.96
C GLU A 32 3.95 -1.76 -14.10
N LYS A 33 4.90 -1.09 -14.76
CA LYS A 33 5.86 -0.25 -14.05
C LYS A 33 5.13 0.91 -13.39
N TRP A 34 5.47 1.19 -12.13
CA TRP A 34 4.89 2.32 -11.39
C TRP A 34 5.09 3.64 -12.13
N ASP A 35 3.99 4.29 -12.51
CA ASP A 35 3.95 5.66 -12.99
C ASP A 35 2.77 6.41 -12.34
N PRO A 36 3.04 7.33 -11.39
CA PRO A 36 2.00 8.09 -10.70
C PRO A 36 1.24 9.05 -11.62
N LYS A 37 1.80 9.38 -12.80
CA LYS A 37 1.15 10.27 -13.78
C LYS A 37 0.16 9.55 -14.69
N ALA A 38 0.33 8.24 -14.87
CA ALA A 38 -0.48 7.40 -15.74
C ALA A 38 -1.47 6.51 -14.97
N LEU A 39 -1.77 6.86 -13.71
CA LEU A 39 -2.68 6.05 -12.90
C LEU A 39 -4.08 6.03 -13.53
N PRO A 40 -4.70 4.85 -13.66
CA PRO A 40 -6.11 4.77 -14.02
C PRO A 40 -6.97 5.41 -12.92
N LYS A 41 -8.28 5.51 -13.16
CA LYS A 41 -9.21 5.94 -12.12
C LYS A 41 -9.19 4.90 -10.98
N LEU A 42 -8.62 5.27 -9.85
CA LEU A 42 -8.55 4.45 -8.64
C LEU A 42 -9.41 5.05 -7.53
N ASP A 43 -10.16 4.21 -6.83
CA ASP A 43 -10.84 4.61 -5.59
C ASP A 43 -9.89 4.50 -4.39
N VAL A 44 -9.05 3.44 -4.39
CA VAL A 44 -8.10 3.11 -3.31
C VAL A 44 -6.79 2.59 -3.91
N LEU A 45 -5.67 3.01 -3.33
CA LEU A 45 -4.32 2.53 -3.63
C LEU A 45 -3.70 1.92 -2.37
N PHE A 46 -3.23 0.68 -2.48
CA PHE A 46 -2.36 0.05 -1.47
C PHE A 46 -0.91 0.17 -1.96
N ALA A 47 -0.04 0.76 -1.15
CA ALA A 47 1.36 0.94 -1.47
C ALA A 47 2.23 0.10 -0.53
N SER A 48 3.04 -0.80 -1.08
CA SER A 48 3.95 -1.65 -0.31
C SER A 48 5.40 -1.42 -0.75
N LEU A 49 5.83 -0.16 -0.68
CA LEU A 49 7.17 0.24 -1.06
C LEU A 49 8.15 0.04 0.11
N PRO A 50 9.46 -0.13 -0.16
CA PRO A 50 10.48 -0.11 0.88
C PRO A 50 10.43 1.18 1.69
N THR A 51 10.83 1.10 2.96
CA THR A 51 10.96 2.29 3.83
C THR A 51 11.86 3.33 3.17
N GLY A 52 11.44 4.58 3.20
CA GLY A 52 12.07 5.74 2.58
C GLY A 52 11.61 6.02 1.15
N ALA A 53 10.87 5.11 0.51
CA ALA A 53 10.46 5.26 -0.88
C ALA A 53 8.99 5.67 -1.04
N SER A 54 8.13 5.46 -0.04
CA SER A 54 6.69 5.72 -0.19
C SER A 54 6.35 7.19 -0.11
N ALA A 55 7.07 7.98 0.69
CA ALA A 55 6.82 9.43 0.82
C ALA A 55 6.84 10.16 -0.54
N GLU A 56 7.93 10.01 -1.29
CA GLU A 56 8.07 10.66 -2.60
C GLU A 56 7.09 10.10 -3.63
N ALA A 57 6.93 8.78 -3.66
CA ALA A 57 6.07 8.11 -4.63
C ALA A 57 4.60 8.53 -4.46
N LEU A 58 4.12 8.61 -3.22
CA LEU A 58 2.71 8.88 -2.88
C LEU A 58 2.36 10.36 -2.91
N ALA A 59 3.33 11.26 -2.76
CA ALA A 59 3.13 12.69 -2.94
C ALA A 59 2.61 13.06 -4.35
N ARG A 60 2.88 12.20 -5.34
CA ARG A 60 2.49 12.38 -6.75
C ARG A 60 1.11 11.80 -7.07
N VAL A 61 0.48 11.10 -6.13
CA VAL A 61 -0.84 10.48 -6.33
C VAL A 61 -1.94 11.52 -6.14
N PRO A 62 -2.97 11.59 -7.01
CA PRO A 62 -4.07 12.53 -6.87
C PRO A 62 -4.76 12.44 -5.50
N LYS A 63 -5.13 13.59 -4.93
CA LYS A 63 -5.79 13.67 -3.61
C LYS A 63 -7.13 12.94 -3.55
N THR A 64 -7.78 12.73 -4.69
CA THR A 64 -9.05 12.00 -4.83
C THR A 64 -8.91 10.51 -4.55
N VAL A 65 -7.72 9.93 -4.75
CA VAL A 65 -7.45 8.52 -4.47
C VAL A 65 -7.19 8.34 -2.98
N LYS A 66 -7.86 7.39 -2.33
CA LYS A 66 -7.57 7.01 -0.95
C LYS A 66 -6.32 6.14 -0.92
N ILE A 67 -5.47 6.30 0.08
CA ILE A 67 -4.18 5.59 0.13
C ILE A 67 -4.05 4.85 1.45
N VAL A 68 -3.64 3.59 1.35
CA VAL A 68 -3.14 2.79 2.47
C VAL A 68 -1.65 2.52 2.21
N ASP A 69 -0.79 3.19 2.95
CA ASP A 69 0.66 2.94 2.89
C ASP A 69 1.04 1.83 3.86
N ILE A 70 1.47 0.70 3.31
CA ILE A 70 1.96 -0.48 4.05
C ILE A 70 3.42 -0.25 4.50
N GLY A 71 4.12 0.69 3.87
CA GLY A 71 5.46 1.12 4.22
C GLY A 71 5.57 1.80 5.59
N GLY A 72 6.75 2.35 5.86
CA GLY A 72 7.06 2.98 7.15
C GLY A 72 6.83 4.48 7.21
N ASP A 73 6.85 5.17 6.06
CA ASP A 73 7.19 6.60 6.01
C ASP A 73 6.09 7.49 6.58
N HIS A 74 4.84 7.05 6.53
CA HIS A 74 3.70 7.87 6.91
C HIS A 74 3.14 7.61 8.31
N ARG A 75 3.72 6.69 9.09
CA ARG A 75 3.18 6.31 10.42
C ARG A 75 3.07 7.46 11.41
N TYR A 76 3.88 8.50 11.22
CA TYR A 76 3.91 9.70 12.05
C TYR A 76 3.81 10.99 11.22
N ALA A 77 3.42 10.87 9.95
CA ALA A 77 3.29 12.02 9.07
C ALA A 77 1.99 12.78 9.35
N GLU A 78 2.05 14.11 9.28
CA GLU A 78 0.86 14.94 9.43
C GLU A 78 -0.18 14.63 8.34
N GLY A 79 -1.46 14.59 8.72
CA GLY A 79 -2.55 14.27 7.81
C GLY A 79 -2.69 12.78 7.48
N TRP A 80 -1.89 11.90 8.09
CA TRP A 80 -2.05 10.45 7.99
C TRP A 80 -2.58 9.86 9.29
N ALA A 81 -3.60 9.02 9.19
CA ALA A 81 -4.12 8.28 10.32
C ALA A 81 -3.35 6.97 10.51
N TYR A 82 -2.93 6.69 11.74
CA TYR A 82 -2.33 5.40 12.09
C TYR A 82 -3.40 4.30 12.07
N GLY A 83 -3.26 3.34 11.16
CA GLY A 83 -4.31 2.41 10.75
C GLY A 83 -4.59 1.23 11.68
N LEU A 84 -4.51 1.40 13.00
CA LEU A 84 -4.78 0.33 13.97
C LEU A 84 -6.28 0.28 14.35
N ALA A 85 -7.11 -0.23 13.44
CA ALA A 85 -8.56 -0.18 13.55
C ALA A 85 -9.14 -0.97 14.73
N ASP A 86 -8.49 -2.05 15.14
CA ASP A 86 -8.92 -2.86 16.30
C ASP A 86 -8.85 -2.09 17.62
N VAL A 87 -8.04 -1.02 17.69
CA VAL A 87 -7.82 -0.23 18.90
C VAL A 87 -8.44 1.15 18.79
N TRP A 88 -8.36 1.82 17.63
CA TRP A 88 -8.87 3.18 17.44
C TRP A 88 -9.70 3.34 16.15
N PRO A 89 -10.84 2.64 16.04
CA PRO A 89 -11.65 2.67 14.81
C PRO A 89 -12.14 4.09 14.47
N ASP A 90 -12.53 4.87 15.47
CA ASP A 90 -13.04 6.23 15.29
C ASP A 90 -11.99 7.20 14.72
N ARG A 91 -10.70 6.91 14.90
CA ARG A 91 -9.60 7.70 14.32
C ARG A 91 -9.39 7.44 12.83
N ILE A 92 -9.98 6.36 12.30
CA ILE A 92 -9.81 5.90 10.92
C ILE A 92 -11.04 6.23 10.07
N VAL A 93 -12.23 6.21 10.66
CA VAL A 93 -13.47 6.52 9.94
C VAL A 93 -13.37 7.89 9.24
N GLY A 94 -13.66 7.91 7.94
CA GLY A 94 -13.61 9.12 7.10
C GLY A 94 -12.22 9.53 6.61
N GLN A 95 -11.15 8.88 7.06
CA GLN A 95 -9.79 9.21 6.65
C GLN A 95 -9.49 8.68 5.24
N THR A 96 -8.68 9.42 4.48
CA THR A 96 -8.30 9.05 3.10
C THR A 96 -6.80 8.72 2.97
N ARG A 97 -6.05 8.86 4.06
CA ARG A 97 -4.60 8.63 4.15
C ARG A 97 -4.32 7.78 5.39
N ILE A 98 -4.11 6.48 5.17
CA ILE A 98 -3.92 5.50 6.23
C ILE A 98 -2.49 4.98 6.20
N ALA A 99 -1.78 5.15 7.31
CA ALA A 99 -0.48 4.56 7.51
C ALA A 99 -0.66 3.22 8.24
N ASN A 100 -0.38 2.12 7.55
CA ASN A 100 -0.50 0.79 8.11
C ASN A 100 0.49 0.59 9.28
N PRO A 101 0.04 0.07 10.41
CA PRO A 101 0.91 -0.32 11.51
C PRO A 101 1.97 -1.34 11.08
N GLY A 102 3.15 -1.28 11.68
CA GLY A 102 4.11 -2.38 11.58
C GLY A 102 3.59 -3.62 12.30
N CYS A 103 4.02 -4.81 11.90
CA CYS A 103 3.57 -6.07 12.51
C CYS A 103 3.88 -6.15 14.03
N PHE A 104 5.07 -5.73 14.46
CA PHE A 104 5.45 -5.66 15.89
C PHE A 104 4.56 -4.70 16.69
N PRO A 105 4.45 -3.40 16.35
CA PRO A 105 3.60 -2.51 17.11
C PRO A 105 2.12 -2.89 17.02
N ALA A 106 1.63 -3.40 15.89
CA ALA A 106 0.26 -3.90 15.78
C ALA A 106 -0.01 -5.02 16.80
N ALA A 107 0.84 -6.06 16.80
CA ALA A 107 0.70 -7.18 17.73
C ALA A 107 0.75 -6.73 19.20
N THR A 108 1.76 -5.92 19.56
CA THR A 108 1.93 -5.45 20.94
C THR A 108 0.80 -4.52 21.38
N LEU A 109 0.42 -3.54 20.55
CA LEU A 109 -0.64 -2.59 20.91
C LEU A 109 -2.00 -3.27 21.03
N THR A 110 -2.35 -4.15 20.08
CA THR A 110 -3.62 -4.90 20.15
C THR A 110 -3.66 -5.80 21.39
N ALA A 111 -2.56 -6.48 21.73
CA ALA A 111 -2.50 -7.33 22.92
C ALA A 111 -2.62 -6.53 24.23
N LEU A 112 -2.04 -5.32 24.29
CA LEU A 112 -2.04 -4.49 25.50
C LEU A 112 -3.26 -3.57 25.61
N ALA A 113 -3.98 -3.30 24.51
CA ALA A 113 -5.08 -2.34 24.49
C ALA A 113 -6.15 -2.57 25.58
N PRO A 114 -6.61 -3.80 25.87
CA PRO A 114 -7.60 -4.04 26.93
C PRO A 114 -7.13 -3.64 28.33
N LEU A 115 -5.83 -3.69 28.60
CA LEU A 115 -5.26 -3.31 29.91
C LEU A 115 -5.33 -1.80 30.17
N LEU A 116 -5.55 -1.00 29.12
CA LEU A 116 -5.62 0.46 29.17
C LEU A 116 -7.06 0.98 29.03
N ALA A 117 -8.03 0.13 28.72
CA ALA A 117 -9.41 0.53 28.43
C ALA A 117 -10.19 1.06 29.65
N ASN A 118 -9.75 0.74 30.87
CA ASN A 118 -10.43 1.07 32.13
C ASN A 118 -9.59 1.97 33.05
N ARG A 119 -8.74 2.84 32.49
CA ARG A 119 -8.06 3.90 33.25
C ARG A 119 -8.81 5.21 33.22
#